data_AF-A0A2V6EEV4-F1
#
_entry.id   AF-A0A2V6EEV4-F1
#
_cell.length_a   1.000
_cell.length_b   1.000
_cell.length_c   1.000
_cell.angle_alpha   90.00
_cell.angle_beta   90.00
_cell.angle_gamma   90.00
#
_symmetry.space_group_name_H-M   'P 1'
#
loop_
_entity.id
_entity.type
_entity.pdbx_description
1 polymer ?
#
loop_
_entity_poly.entity_id
_entity_poly.type
_entity_poly.pdbx_seq_one_letter_code
_entity_poly.pdbx_strand_id
1 'polypeptide(L)' 'MEISGRAAQLTPSLTLSIDAKAKAMKAEGIDVCGFGAGEPDFDTPEHIKQAAISALQ' A
#
# COMPACT_ATOMS: atom_id res chain seq x y z
N MET A 1 22.83 15.82 -0.03
CA MET A 1 21.44 16.22 0.29
C MET A 1 21.23 15.86 1.75
N GLU A 2 21.11 16.83 2.64
CA GLU A 2 20.86 16.57 4.06
C GLU A 2 19.36 16.59 4.33
N ILE A 3 18.90 15.56 5.06
CA ILE A 3 17.50 15.42 5.45
C ILE A 3 17.30 16.14 6.78
N SER A 4 16.15 16.79 6.98
CA SER A 4 15.89 17.53 8.23
C SER A 4 15.99 16.64 9.47
N GLY A 5 16.46 17.21 10.59
CA GLY A 5 16.64 16.47 11.84
C GLY A 5 15.36 15.82 12.38
N ARG A 6 14.18 16.39 12.09
CA ARG A 6 12.88 15.80 12.42
C ARG A 6 12.61 14.53 11.62
N ALA A 7 12.92 14.53 10.34
CA ALA A 7 12.71 13.36 9.48
C ALA A 7 13.69 12.22 9.83
N ALA A 8 14.91 12.56 10.23
CA ALA A 8 15.93 11.58 10.63
C ALA A 8 15.56 10.77 11.89
N GLN A 9 14.63 11.28 12.72
CA GLN A 9 14.18 10.63 13.96
C GLN A 9 12.95 9.73 13.75
N LEU A 10 12.36 9.69 12.56
CA LEU A 10 11.21 8.83 12.29
C LEU A 10 11.63 7.37 12.37
N THR A 11 10.97 6.63 13.25
CA THR A 11 11.18 5.18 13.37
C THR A 11 10.57 4.48 12.15
N PRO A 12 11.26 3.49 11.56
CA PRO A 12 10.71 2.70 10.46
C PRO A 12 9.39 2.01 10.83
N SER A 13 8.49 1.88 9.85
CA SER A 13 7.20 1.21 10.06
C SER A 13 7.35 -0.31 10.07
N LEU A 14 6.91 -0.93 11.17
CA LEU A 14 6.85 -2.39 11.30
C LEU A 14 5.78 -3.00 10.40
N THR A 15 4.63 -2.34 10.23
CA THR A 15 3.53 -2.84 9.40
C THR A 15 3.95 -2.91 7.93
N LEU A 16 4.62 -1.86 7.44
CA LEU A 16 5.14 -1.82 6.07
C LEU A 16 6.16 -2.93 5.80
N SER A 17 6.99 -3.25 6.80
CA SER A 17 8.00 -4.31 6.69
C SER A 17 7.36 -5.69 6.56
N ILE A 18 6.27 -5.95 7.30
CA ILE A 18 5.54 -7.22 7.24
C ILE A 18 4.81 -7.36 5.90
N ASP A 19 4.12 -6.31 5.45
CA ASP A 19 3.39 -6.31 4.18
C ASP A 19 4.33 -6.50 2.98
N ALA A 20 5.47 -5.83 2.98
CA ALA A 20 6.49 -5.98 1.95
C ALA A 20 7.02 -7.42 1.88
N LYS A 21 7.28 -8.05 3.03
CA LYS A 21 7.72 -9.44 3.11
C LYS A 21 6.67 -10.41 2.59
N ALA A 22 5.41 -10.25 2.98
CA ALA A 22 4.31 -11.09 2.50
C ALA A 22 4.14 -10.97 0.98
N LYS A 23 4.27 -9.76 0.43
CA LYS A 23 4.22 -9.51 -1.02
C LYS A 23 5.38 -10.17 -1.77
N ALA A 24 6.59 -10.12 -1.22
CA ALA A 24 7.77 -10.79 -1.78
C ALA A 24 7.60 -12.32 -1.81
N MET A 25 7.15 -12.91 -0.71
CA MET A 25 6.89 -14.35 -0.62
C MET A 25 5.84 -14.82 -1.64
N LYS A 26 4.75 -14.04 -1.83
CA LYS A 26 3.76 -14.32 -2.88
C LYS A 26 4.38 -14.26 -4.29
N ALA A 27 5.26 -13.29 -4.55
CA ALA A 27 5.93 -13.15 -5.84
C ALA A 27 6.92 -14.30 -6.13
N GLU A 28 7.47 -14.91 -5.08
CA GLU A 28 8.29 -16.12 -5.16
C GLU A 28 7.46 -17.41 -5.35
N GLY A 29 6.14 -17.30 -5.41
CA GLY A 29 5.23 -18.44 -5.61
C GLY A 29 4.86 -19.19 -4.33
N ILE A 30 5.20 -18.63 -3.15
CA ILE A 30 4.81 -19.20 -1.86
C ILE A 30 3.33 -18.85 -1.63
N ASP A 31 2.53 -19.85 -1.25
CA ASP A 31 1.14 -19.64 -0.86
C ASP A 31 1.09 -18.94 0.51
N VAL A 32 0.69 -17.67 0.50
CA VAL A 32 0.67 -16.80 1.69
C VAL A 32 -0.73 -16.20 1.86
N CYS A 33 -1.38 -16.52 2.97
CA CYS A 33 -2.63 -15.86 3.39
C CYS A 33 -2.32 -14.54 4.09
N GLY A 34 -2.58 -13.42 3.41
CA GLY A 34 -2.33 -12.07 3.92
C GLY A 34 -3.54 -11.49 4.64
N PHE A 35 -3.48 -11.41 5.97
CA PHE A 35 -4.49 -10.75 6.81
C PHE A 35 -4.05 -9.37 7.33
N GLY A 36 -2.96 -8.82 6.76
CA GLY A 36 -2.39 -7.52 7.14
C GLY A 36 -2.92 -6.34 6.33
N ALA A 37 -3.63 -6.58 5.23
CA ALA A 37 -4.16 -5.52 4.39
C ALA A 37 -5.18 -4.67 5.16
N GLY A 38 -4.95 -3.35 5.21
CA GLY A 38 -5.86 -2.38 5.82
C GLY A 38 -6.92 -1.83 4.86
N GLU A 39 -6.98 -2.35 3.63
CA GLU A 39 -7.90 -1.93 2.58
C GLU A 39 -8.78 -3.09 2.10
N PRO A 40 -9.97 -2.80 1.56
CA PRO A 40 -10.83 -3.84 1.01
C PRO A 40 -10.24 -4.51 -0.23
N ASP A 41 -10.69 -5.72 -0.50
CA ASP A 41 -10.29 -6.53 -1.66
C ASP A 41 -11.00 -6.15 -2.97
N PHE A 42 -12.09 -5.40 -2.88
CA PHE A 42 -12.84 -4.93 -4.05
C PHE A 42 -12.28 -3.64 -4.63
N ASP A 43 -12.42 -3.52 -5.94
CA ASP A 43 -12.05 -2.31 -6.67
C ASP A 43 -13.07 -1.18 -6.42
N THR A 44 -12.67 0.06 -6.70
CA THR A 44 -13.53 1.23 -6.60
C THR A 44 -14.75 1.09 -7.54
N PRO A 45 -15.99 1.35 -7.06
CA PRO A 45 -17.20 1.28 -7.88
C PRO A 45 -17.14 2.11 -9.17
N GLU A 46 -17.75 1.59 -10.24
CA GLU A 46 -17.65 2.19 -11.58
C GLU A 46 -18.18 3.62 -11.64
N HIS A 47 -19.30 3.91 -10.97
CA HIS A 47 -19.87 5.26 -10.97
C HIS A 47 -18.92 6.31 -10.34
N ILE A 48 -18.07 5.91 -9.39
CA ILE A 48 -17.06 6.80 -8.78
C ILE A 48 -15.92 7.05 -9.76
N LYS A 49 -15.45 6.02 -10.47
CA LYS A 49 -14.43 6.14 -11.52
C LYS A 49 -14.90 7.07 -12.64
N GLN A 50 -16.15 6.93 -13.09
CA GLN A 50 -16.74 7.79 -14.13
C GLN A 50 -16.86 9.25 -13.68
N ALA A 51 -17.23 9.51 -12.42
CA ALA A 51 -17.23 10.85 -11.86
C ALA A 51 -15.83 11.48 -11.85
N ALA A 52 -14.79 10.72 -11.46
CA ALA A 52 -13.41 11.18 -11.49
C ALA A 52 -12.91 11.49 -12.91
N ILE A 53 -13.25 10.63 -13.90
CA ILE A 53 -12.92 10.87 -15.31
C ILE A 53 -13.59 12.15 -15.82
N SER A 54 -14.85 12.37 -15.46
CA SER A 54 -15.61 13.54 -15.90
C SER A 54 -15.03 14.85 -15.36
N ALA A 55 -14.47 14.84 -14.14
CA ALA A 55 -13.85 16.01 -13.52
C ALA A 55 -12.47 16.37 -14.09
N LEU A 56 -11.82 15.46 -14.82
CA LEU A 56 -10.52 15.70 -15.48
C LEU A 56 -10.67 16.34 -16.87
N GLN A 57 -11.88 16.35 -17.43
CA GLN A 57 -12.21 17.02 -18.70
C GLN A 57 -12.39 18.52 -18.49
#